data_AF-A0A0C1NA96-F1
#
_entry.id   AF-A0A0C1NA96-F1
#
_cell.length_a   1.000
_cell.length_b   1.000
_cell.length_c   1.000
_cell.angle_alpha   90.00
_cell.angle_beta   90.00
_cell.angle_gamma   90.00
#
_symmetry.space_group_name_H-M   'P 1'
#
loop_
_entity.id
_entity.type
_entity.pdbx_description
1 polymer ?
#
loop_
_entity_poly.entity_id
_entity_poly.type
_entity_poly.pdbx_seq_one_letter_code
_entity_poly.pdbx_strand_id
1 'polypeptide(L)'
;MNLQETNVQIYQLKQQMTLTLDNPKSVKLQVKNINLIQKQLRAIKKEINLAIKEINQQATQTTPDSIISVGLDLFGKRKLAGQMRQSTRRAIQSDKINARQPYLDIKDYVDLLILEGDKLKLKAEQYLA
;
A
#
# COMPACT_ATOMS: atom_id res chain seq x y z
N MET A 1 5.84 -4.77 -9.00
CA MET A 1 6.39 -3.64 -8.21
C MET A 1 7.46 -4.18 -7.28
N ASN A 2 8.65 -3.58 -7.23
CA ASN A 2 9.71 -3.99 -6.30
C ASN A 2 9.61 -3.15 -5.00
N LEU A 3 9.21 -3.78 -3.89
CA LEU A 3 9.02 -3.10 -2.61
C LEU A 3 10.29 -2.46 -2.05
N GLN A 4 11.46 -3.05 -2.29
CA GLN A 4 12.72 -2.51 -1.78
C GLN A 4 13.07 -1.20 -2.48
N GLU A 5 12.99 -1.18 -3.81
CA GLU A 5 13.21 0.01 -4.62
C GLU A 5 12.21 1.11 -4.27
N THR A 6 10.93 0.77 -4.11
CA THR A 6 9.91 1.73 -3.70
C THR A 6 10.21 2.34 -2.33
N ASN A 7 10.66 1.54 -1.36
CA ASN A 7 11.03 2.05 -0.03
C ASN A 7 12.23 3.00 -0.09
N VAL A 8 13.25 2.68 -0.89
CA VAL A 8 14.40 3.56 -1.12
C VAL A 8 13.94 4.87 -1.76
N GLN A 9 13.06 4.82 -2.76
CA GLN A 9 12.52 6.00 -3.42
C GLN A 9 11.72 6.88 -2.44
N ILE A 10 10.83 6.28 -1.64
CA ILE A 10 10.06 7.01 -0.61
C ILE A 10 11.01 7.67 0.39
N TYR A 11 12.06 6.96 0.82
CA TYR A 11 13.07 7.50 1.73
C TYR A 11 13.79 8.71 1.12
N GLN A 12 14.20 8.63 -0.14
CA GLN A 12 14.83 9.76 -0.85
C GLN A 12 13.89 10.97 -0.95
N LEU A 13 12.62 10.74 -1.29
CA LEU A 13 11.61 11.79 -1.34
C LEU A 13 11.40 12.48 0.00
N LYS A 14 11.38 11.71 1.10
CA LYS A 14 11.32 12.27 2.45
C LYS A 14 12.51 13.19 2.72
N GLN A 15 13.74 12.76 2.41
CA GLN A 15 14.94 13.56 2.67
C GLN A 15 14.95 14.89 1.89
N GLN A 16 14.30 14.93 0.73
CA GLN A 16 14.15 16.13 -0.09
C GLN A 16 13.03 17.06 0.40
N MET A 17 12.10 16.54 1.21
CA MET A 17 10.95 17.28 1.74
C MET A 17 11.36 18.08 2.98
N THR A 18 12.06 19.19 2.74
CA THR A 18 12.56 20.08 3.80
C THR A 18 11.97 21.49 3.66
N LEU A 19 11.90 22.20 4.79
CA LEU A 19 11.50 23.60 4.84
C LEU A 19 12.45 24.38 5.74
N THR A 20 13.03 25.45 5.20
CA THR A 20 13.84 26.44 5.91
C THR A 20 13.22 27.81 5.71
N LEU A 21 12.92 28.52 6.81
CA LEU A 21 12.30 29.85 6.79
C LEU A 21 13.39 30.92 6.67
N ASP A 22 13.90 31.12 5.46
CA ASP A 22 14.98 32.05 5.15
C ASP A 22 14.47 33.36 4.53
N ASN A 23 14.10 33.36 3.25
CA ASN A 23 13.58 34.51 2.53
C ASN A 23 12.32 34.11 1.74
N PRO A 24 11.39 35.06 1.49
CA PRO A 24 10.11 34.73 0.88
C PRO A 24 10.19 34.05 -0.50
N LYS A 25 11.22 34.36 -1.31
CA LYS A 25 11.39 33.75 -2.63
C LYS A 25 11.82 32.29 -2.53
N SER A 26 12.77 32.00 -1.64
CA SER A 26 13.26 30.65 -1.36
C SER A 26 12.15 29.79 -0.75
N VAL A 27 11.43 30.29 0.25
CA VAL A 27 10.29 29.58 0.85
C VAL A 27 9.23 29.21 -0.19
N LYS A 28 8.88 30.12 -1.11
CA LYS A 28 7.96 29.82 -2.22
C LYS A 28 8.48 28.71 -3.14
N LEU A 29 9.78 28.65 -3.41
CA LEU A 29 10.39 27.58 -4.20
C LEU A 29 10.35 26.24 -3.46
N GLN A 30 10.67 26.24 -2.16
CA GLN A 30 10.59 25.05 -1.32
C GLN A 30 9.17 24.48 -1.26
N VAL A 31 8.14 25.34 -1.14
CA VAL A 31 6.73 24.92 -1.21
C VAL A 31 6.39 24.26 -2.56
N LYS A 32 6.90 24.78 -3.68
CA LYS A 32 6.72 24.14 -4.99
C LYS A 32 7.37 22.76 -5.03
N ASN A 33 8.57 22.62 -4.45
CA ASN A 33 9.25 21.33 -4.36
C ASN A 33 8.47 20.33 -3.50
N ILE A 34 7.98 20.75 -2.33
CA ILE A 34 7.12 19.92 -1.46
C ILE A 34 5.87 19.45 -2.22
N ASN A 35 5.23 20.33 -2.99
CA ASN A 35 4.09 19.96 -3.83
C ASN A 35 4.44 18.92 -4.91
N LEU A 36 5.63 19.02 -5.52
CA LEU A 36 6.10 18.04 -6.50
C LEU A 36 6.33 16.68 -5.83
N ILE A 37 7.01 16.66 -4.68
CA ILE A 37 7.26 15.45 -3.89
C ILE A 37 5.93 14.79 -3.49
N GLN A 38 4.96 15.55 -3.01
CA GLN A 38 3.63 15.02 -2.68
C GLN A 38 2.91 14.41 -3.90
N LYS A 39 3.09 14.96 -5.11
CA LYS A 39 2.55 14.35 -6.34
C LYS A 39 3.20 13.00 -6.62
N GLN A 40 4.52 12.89 -6.45
CA GLN A 40 5.25 11.63 -6.60
C GLN A 40 4.82 10.59 -5.56
N LEU A 41 4.71 10.99 -4.29
CA LEU A 41 4.18 10.13 -3.22
C LEU A 41 2.76 9.63 -3.53
N ARG A 42 1.88 10.47 -4.07
CA ARG A 42 0.53 10.06 -4.50
C ARG A 42 0.55 9.10 -5.70
N ALA A 43 1.53 9.22 -6.61
CA ALA A 43 1.71 8.27 -7.70
C ALA A 43 2.14 6.90 -7.16
N ILE A 44 3.14 6.86 -6.28
CA ILE A 44 3.57 5.64 -5.59
C ILE A 44 2.40 4.99 -4.84
N LYS A 45 1.58 5.79 -4.12
CA LYS A 45 0.37 5.28 -3.45
C LYS A 45 -0.60 4.60 -4.41
N LYS A 46 -0.77 5.12 -5.64
CA LYS A 46 -1.62 4.49 -6.66
C LYS A 46 -1.07 3.15 -7.11
N GLU A 47 0.24 3.05 -7.33
CA GLU A 47 0.91 1.80 -7.69
C GLU A 47 0.77 0.74 -6.58
N ILE A 48 0.95 1.15 -5.32
CA ILE A 48 0.74 0.28 -4.15
C ILE A 48 -0.71 -0.23 -4.10
N ASN A 49 -1.70 0.64 -4.30
CA ASN A 49 -3.11 0.24 -4.33
C ASN A 49 -3.40 -0.75 -5.47
N LEU A 50 -2.74 -0.58 -6.63
CA LEU A 50 -2.86 -1.50 -7.75
C LEU A 50 -2.26 -2.87 -7.40
N ALA A 51 -1.07 -2.91 -6.79
CA ALA A 51 -0.46 -4.16 -6.33
C ALA A 51 -1.34 -4.88 -5.28
N ILE A 52 -1.91 -4.15 -4.32
CA ILE A 52 -2.88 -4.72 -3.36
C ILE A 52 -4.10 -5.32 -4.08
N LYS A 53 -4.61 -4.63 -5.10
CA LYS A 53 -5.74 -5.11 -5.90
C LYS A 53 -5.39 -6.40 -6.66
N GLU A 54 -4.20 -6.49 -7.24
CA GLU A 54 -3.70 -7.69 -7.92
C GLU A 54 -3.57 -8.88 -6.96
N ILE A 55 -2.99 -8.68 -5.77
CA ILE A 55 -2.90 -9.71 -4.72
C ILE A 55 -4.30 -10.22 -4.33
N ASN A 56 -5.26 -9.30 -4.18
CA ASN A 56 -6.64 -9.67 -3.86
C ASN A 56 -7.31 -10.47 -5.00
N GLN A 57 -6.99 -10.16 -6.27
CA GLN A 57 -7.55 -10.84 -7.44
C GLN A 57 -6.94 -12.23 -7.67
N GLN A 58 -5.61 -12.38 -7.56
CA GLN A 58 -4.92 -13.67 -7.68
C GLN A 58 -5.44 -14.65 -6.62
N ALA A 59 -5.61 -14.20 -5.38
CA ALA A 59 -6.19 -15.01 -4.31
C ALA A 59 -7.65 -15.44 -4.56
N THR A 60 -8.39 -14.71 -5.41
CA THR A 60 -9.77 -15.07 -5.79
C THR A 60 -9.79 -16.10 -6.92
N GLN A 61 -8.76 -16.14 -7.76
CA GLN A 61 -8.61 -17.13 -8.84
C GLN A 61 -8.01 -18.46 -8.35
N THR A 62 -7.23 -18.44 -7.27
CA THR A 62 -6.67 -19.64 -6.62
C THR A 62 -7.65 -20.36 -5.68
N THR A 63 -8.93 -19.97 -5.68
CA THR A 63 -10.04 -20.86 -5.34
C THR A 63 -10.54 -21.55 -6.61
N PRO A 64 -9.86 -22.58 -7.15
CA PRO A 64 -10.56 -23.51 -8.00
C PRO A 64 -11.56 -24.21 -7.09
N ASP A 65 -12.83 -24.15 -7.45
CA ASP A 65 -13.76 -25.21 -7.12
C ASP A 65 -13.22 -26.52 -7.72
N SER A 66 -12.25 -27.11 -7.02
CA SER A 66 -12.51 -28.40 -6.40
C SER A 66 -12.43 -29.64 -7.29
N ILE A 67 -11.44 -29.76 -8.17
CA ILE A 67 -11.11 -31.06 -8.80
C ILE A 67 -10.87 -32.15 -7.72
N ILE A 68 -10.38 -31.77 -6.52
CA ILE A 68 -10.21 -32.69 -5.38
C ILE A 68 -11.52 -32.94 -4.62
N SER A 69 -12.53 -32.06 -4.70
CA SER A 69 -13.77 -32.24 -3.94
C SER A 69 -14.85 -33.05 -4.64
N VAL A 70 -14.76 -33.22 -5.97
CA VAL A 70 -15.68 -34.11 -6.70
C VAL A 70 -15.53 -35.56 -6.24
N GLY A 71 -14.29 -36.03 -5.99
CA GLY A 71 -14.06 -37.41 -5.52
C GLY A 71 -14.53 -37.69 -4.09
N LEU A 72 -14.49 -36.69 -3.18
CA LEU A 72 -14.91 -36.85 -1.78
C LEU A 72 -16.42 -36.67 -1.58
N ASP A 73 -17.08 -35.84 -2.40
CA ASP A 73 -18.55 -35.72 -2.38
C ASP A 73 -19.23 -36.98 -2.93
N LEU A 74 -18.57 -37.73 -3.82
CA LEU A 74 -19.03 -39.02 -4.33
C LEU A 74 -18.93 -40.18 -3.31
N PHE A 75 -17.99 -40.11 -2.35
CA PHE A 75 -17.76 -41.17 -1.34
C PHE A 75 -18.38 -40.89 0.06
N GLY A 76 -19.36 -39.99 0.17
CA GLY A 76 -20.23 -39.88 1.37
C GLY A 76 -19.64 -39.21 2.61
N LYS A 77 -18.39 -38.72 2.59
CA LYS A 77 -17.74 -38.05 3.74
C LYS A 77 -17.90 -36.52 3.72
N ARG A 78 -19.14 -36.05 3.55
CA ARG A 78 -19.50 -34.61 3.46
C ARG A 78 -18.99 -33.75 4.63
N LYS A 79 -18.95 -34.29 5.86
CA LYS A 79 -18.44 -33.58 7.05
C LYS A 79 -16.94 -33.27 6.96
N LEU A 80 -16.15 -34.21 6.45
CA LEU A 80 -14.70 -34.04 6.26
C LEU A 80 -14.41 -33.10 5.09
N ALA A 81 -15.18 -33.21 4.00
CA ALA A 81 -15.09 -32.28 2.87
C ALA A 81 -15.40 -30.83 3.30
N GLY A 82 -16.40 -30.63 4.17
CA GLY A 82 -16.74 -29.31 4.72
C GLY A 82 -15.64 -28.74 5.61
N GLN A 83 -15.07 -29.54 6.53
CA GLN A 83 -13.96 -29.11 7.39
C GLN A 83 -12.69 -28.78 6.59
N MET A 84 -12.34 -29.61 5.61
CA MET A 84 -11.23 -29.38 4.68
C MET A 84 -11.42 -28.08 3.89
N ARG A 85 -12.60 -27.85 3.30
CA ARG A 85 -12.91 -26.59 2.58
C ARG A 85 -12.77 -25.37 3.50
N GLN A 86 -13.21 -25.48 4.75
CA GLN A 86 -13.10 -24.39 5.72
C GLN A 86 -11.66 -24.11 6.14
N SER A 87 -10.84 -25.13 6.38
CA SER A 87 -9.42 -24.96 6.68
C SER A 87 -8.65 -24.38 5.50
N THR A 88 -8.92 -24.85 4.28
CA THR A 88 -8.31 -24.31 3.05
C THR A 88 -8.67 -22.84 2.85
N ARG A 89 -9.95 -22.47 3.04
CA ARG A 89 -10.38 -21.06 2.97
C ARG A 89 -9.67 -20.18 3.99
N ARG A 90 -9.49 -20.65 5.22
CA ARG A 90 -8.76 -19.91 6.28
C ARG A 90 -7.28 -19.74 5.95
N ALA A 91 -6.64 -20.78 5.44
CA ALA A 91 -5.24 -20.72 5.00
C ALA A 91 -5.07 -19.69 3.87
N ILE A 92 -5.89 -19.77 2.81
CA ILE A 92 -5.88 -18.80 1.70
C ILE A 92 -6.12 -17.37 2.20
N GLN A 93 -7.03 -17.18 3.15
CA GLN A 93 -7.31 -15.86 3.72
C GLN A 93 -6.14 -15.32 4.56
N SER A 94 -5.47 -16.19 5.33
CA SER A 94 -4.27 -15.83 6.07
C SER A 94 -3.14 -15.43 5.12
N ASP A 95 -2.89 -16.22 4.08
CA ASP A 95 -1.87 -15.95 3.07
C ASP A 95 -2.15 -14.62 2.34
N LYS A 96 -3.43 -14.33 2.05
CA LYS A 96 -3.86 -13.05 1.51
C LYS A 96 -3.52 -11.86 2.43
N ILE A 97 -3.77 -12.01 3.74
CA ILE A 97 -3.46 -10.96 4.72
C ILE A 97 -1.95 -10.76 4.79
N ASN A 98 -1.18 -11.84 4.84
CA ASN A 98 0.28 -11.78 4.93
C ASN A 98 0.91 -11.16 3.67
N ALA A 99 0.43 -11.52 2.48
CA ALA A 99 0.94 -11.00 1.21
C ALA A 99 0.68 -9.51 1.02
N ARG A 100 -0.48 -9.01 1.46
CA ARG A 100 -0.83 -7.58 1.32
C ARG A 100 -0.23 -6.70 2.41
N GLN A 101 0.13 -7.26 3.58
CA GLN A 101 0.51 -6.47 4.75
C GLN A 101 1.67 -5.50 4.48
N PRO A 102 2.77 -5.91 3.82
CA PRO A 102 3.87 -4.99 3.52
C PRO A 102 3.44 -3.79 2.67
N TYR A 103 2.47 -3.97 1.78
CA TYR A 103 1.94 -2.90 0.94
C TYR A 103 1.05 -1.93 1.72
N LEU A 104 0.29 -2.44 2.70
CA LEU A 104 -0.52 -1.61 3.58
C LEU A 104 0.37 -0.72 4.46
N ASP A 105 1.43 -1.30 5.03
CA ASP A 105 2.36 -0.56 5.90
C ASP A 105 3.02 0.60 5.14
N ILE A 106 3.47 0.35 3.90
CA ILE A 106 4.08 1.39 3.06
C ILE A 106 3.04 2.44 2.64
N LYS A 107 1.81 2.03 2.30
CA LYS A 107 0.73 2.97 1.97
C LYS A 107 0.46 3.93 3.13
N ASP A 108 0.38 3.41 4.35
CA ASP A 108 0.11 4.21 5.54
C ASP A 108 1.29 5.15 5.84
N TYR A 109 2.52 4.69 5.64
CA TYR A 109 3.72 5.55 5.72
C TYR A 109 3.71 6.68 4.69
N VAL A 110 3.33 6.40 3.44
CA VAL A 110 3.17 7.43 2.41
C VAL A 110 2.10 8.47 2.80
N ASP A 111 1.00 8.04 3.41
CA ASP A 111 -0.03 8.96 3.90
C ASP A 111 0.47 9.88 5.02
N LEU A 112 1.28 9.35 5.94
CA LEU A 112 1.94 10.16 6.97
C LEU A 112 2.89 11.22 6.36
N LEU A 113 3.66 10.86 5.33
CA LEU A 113 4.56 11.80 4.65
C LEU A 113 3.80 12.88 3.89
N ILE A 114 2.67 12.55 3.26
CA ILE A 114 1.82 13.54 2.60
C ILE A 114 1.30 14.56 3.64
N LEU A 115 0.83 14.08 4.80
CA LEU A 115 0.37 14.92 5.89
C LEU A 115 1.50 15.82 6.43
N GLU A 116 2.70 15.28 6.60
CA GLU A 116 3.88 16.06 7.00
C GLU A 116 4.17 17.19 6.00
N GLY A 117 4.15 16.90 4.70
CA GLY A 117 4.28 17.92 3.66
C GLY A 117 3.20 19.00 3.73
N ASP A 118 1.95 18.65 4.07
CA ASP A 118 0.88 19.63 4.25
C ASP A 118 1.13 20.52 5.46
N LYS A 119 1.65 19.98 6.57
CA LYS A 119 2.07 20.77 7.74
C LYS A 119 3.20 21.75 7.41
N LEU A 120 4.18 21.33 6.59
CA LEU A 120 5.25 22.22 6.15
C LEU A 120 4.72 23.37 5.31
N LYS A 121 3.80 23.10 4.37
CA LYS A 121 3.17 24.15 3.56
C LYS A 121 2.40 25.15 4.40
N LEU A 122 1.64 24.69 5.41
CA LEU A 122 0.95 25.59 6.33
C LEU A 122 1.90 26.52 7.09
N LYS A 123 3.03 26.00 7.58
CA LYS A 123 4.07 26.83 8.22
C LYS A 123 4.66 27.86 7.24
N ALA A 124 4.90 27.46 6.00
CA ALA A 124 5.39 28.35 4.96
C ALA A 124 4.38 29.44 4.62
N GLU A 125 3.08 29.12 4.55
CA GLU A 125 2.01 30.09 4.34
C GLU A 125 1.94 31.11 5.48
N GLN A 126 2.05 30.66 6.73
CA GLN A 126 2.09 31.55 7.90
C GLN A 126 3.28 32.51 7.89
N TYR A 127 4.43 32.07 7.36
CA TYR A 127 5.61 32.92 7.22
C TYR A 127 5.50 33.94 6.07
N LEU A 128 4.74 33.61 5.03
CA LEU A 128 4.58 34.44 3.82
C LEU A 128 3.41 35.42 3.88
N ALA A 129 2.52 35.27 4.87
CA ALA A 129 1.39 36.15 5.15
C ALA A 129 1.87 37.47 5.78
#